data_AF-A0A969TT46-F1
#
_entry.id   AF-A0A969TT46-F1
#
_cell.length_a   1.000
_cell.length_b   1.000
_cell.length_c   1.000
_cell.angle_alpha   90.00
_cell.angle_beta   90.00
_cell.angle_gamma   90.00
#
_symmetry.space_group_name_H-M   'P 1'
#
loop_
_entity.id
_entity.type
_entity.pdbx_description
1 polymer ?
#
loop_
_entity_poly.entity_id
_entity_poly.type
_entity_poly.pdbx_seq_one_letter_code
_entity_poly.pdbx_strand_id
1 'polypeptide(L)'
;MKHLTLEGGRIFTEARLKVAGEYRTIQVMIDTGSAKTILNEAITDNPVLDAFSIGPLKVSDYRAELQPMEADGIIGLDFLSKTGAKLNFDAMTISSSRT
;
A
#
# COMPACT_ATOMS: atom_id res chain seq x y z
N MET A 1 8.43 4.29 11.02
CA MET A 1 8.98 3.65 9.80
C MET A 1 8.39 2.25 9.69
N LYS A 2 8.35 1.66 8.50
CA LYS A 2 7.89 0.26 8.29
C LYS A 2 8.93 -0.49 7.48
N HIS A 3 9.12 -1.77 7.80
CA HIS A 3 10.08 -2.63 7.12
C HIS A 3 9.60 -3.03 5.72
N LEU A 4 10.54 -3.16 4.80
CA LEU A 4 10.37 -3.67 3.44
C LEU A 4 11.07 -5.01 3.32
N THR A 5 10.52 -5.92 2.53
CA THR A 5 11.15 -7.21 2.20
C THR A 5 11.43 -7.25 0.70
N LEU A 6 12.60 -7.75 0.29
CA LEU A 6 12.95 -7.95 -1.12
C LEU A 6 12.88 -9.45 -1.44
N GLU A 7 11.91 -9.85 -2.25
CA GLU A 7 11.68 -11.26 -2.61
C GLU A 7 11.47 -11.35 -4.12
N GLY A 8 12.25 -12.21 -4.80
CA GLY A 8 12.11 -12.40 -6.25
C GLY A 8 12.27 -11.12 -7.08
N GLY A 9 13.08 -10.15 -6.60
CA GLY A 9 13.28 -8.86 -7.25
C GLY A 9 12.12 -7.86 -7.05
N ARG A 10 11.18 -8.16 -6.17
CA ARG A 10 10.02 -7.31 -5.84
C ARG A 10 10.06 -6.90 -4.37
N ILE A 11 9.56 -5.70 -4.10
CA ILE A 11 9.57 -5.10 -2.76
C ILE A 11 8.19 -5.26 -2.14
N PHE A 12 8.11 -5.86 -0.96
CA PHE A 12 6.87 -6.09 -0.24
C PHE A 12 6.87 -5.41 1.11
N THR A 13 5.68 -5.12 1.60
CA THR A 13 5.46 -4.68 2.98
C THR A 13 4.04 -5.01 3.42
N GLU A 14 3.77 -4.82 4.70
CA GLU A 14 2.44 -4.97 5.25
C GLU A 14 1.72 -3.61 5.23
N ALA A 15 0.49 -3.63 4.71
CA ALA A 15 -0.44 -2.51 4.74
C ALA A 15 -1.62 -2.82 5.65
N ARG A 16 -2.24 -1.77 6.18
CA ARG A 16 -3.49 -1.84 6.91
C ARG A 16 -4.53 -0.98 6.22
N LEU A 17 -5.66 -1.59 5.88
CA LEU A 17 -6.83 -0.92 5.29
C LEU A 17 -8.00 -0.98 6.26
N LYS A 18 -8.89 0.01 6.14
CA LYS A 18 -10.18 0.06 6.80
C LYS A 18 -11.27 0.15 5.73
N VAL A 19 -12.21 -0.78 5.74
CA VAL A 19 -13.34 -0.81 4.80
C VAL A 19 -14.60 -1.12 5.59
N ALA A 20 -15.64 -0.31 5.39
CA ALA A 20 -16.93 -0.47 6.06
C ALA A 20 -16.79 -0.57 7.59
N GLY A 21 -15.87 0.20 8.19
CA GLY A 21 -15.61 0.15 9.63
C GLY A 21 -14.59 -0.88 10.10
N GLU A 22 -14.31 -1.92 9.30
CA GLU A 22 -13.44 -3.05 9.69
C GLU A 22 -12.00 -2.86 9.24
N TYR A 23 -11.05 -3.21 10.10
CA TYR A 23 -9.63 -3.19 9.77
C TYR A 23 -9.14 -4.55 9.30
N ARG A 24 -8.32 -4.54 8.25
CA ARG A 24 -7.60 -5.70 7.74
C ARG A 24 -6.14 -5.37 7.50
N THR A 25 -5.29 -6.38 7.66
CA THR A 25 -3.86 -6.31 7.40
C THR A 25 -3.56 -7.22 6.22
N ILE A 26 -2.84 -6.72 5.22
CA ILE A 26 -2.55 -7.42 3.96
C ILE A 26 -1.10 -7.23 3.55
N GLN A 27 -0.58 -8.12 2.71
CA GLN A 27 0.75 -8.00 2.13
C GLN A 27 0.68 -7.34 0.75
N VAL A 28 1.38 -6.23 0.57
CA VAL A 28 1.34 -5.45 -0.67
C VAL A 28 2.71 -5.33 -1.30
N MET A 29 2.74 -5.29 -2.63
CA MET A 29 3.94 -4.99 -3.40
C MET A 29 4.07 -3.47 -3.58
N ILE A 30 5.26 -2.91 -3.39
CA ILE A 30 5.58 -1.53 -3.73
C ILE A 30 6.03 -1.47 -5.18
N ASP A 31 5.31 -0.73 -6.02
CA ASP A 31 5.62 -0.58 -7.45
C ASP A 31 5.58 0.90 -7.86
N THR A 32 6.76 1.50 -7.99
CA THR A 32 6.90 2.89 -8.45
C THR A 32 6.67 3.07 -9.95
N GLY A 33 6.56 1.99 -10.72
CA GLY A 33 6.15 2.00 -12.12
C GLY A 33 4.64 2.02 -12.31
N SER A 34 3.87 1.58 -11.31
CA SER A 34 2.41 1.64 -11.35
C SER A 34 1.90 3.04 -11.02
N ALA A 35 1.08 3.61 -11.90
CA ALA A 35 0.46 4.92 -11.64
C ALA A 35 -0.62 4.86 -10.53
N LYS A 36 -1.22 3.69 -10.32
CA LYS A 36 -2.40 3.49 -9.46
C LYS A 36 -2.15 2.38 -8.45
N THR A 37 -2.75 2.53 -7.28
CA THR A 37 -2.83 1.45 -6.30
C THR A 37 -3.98 0.53 -6.67
N ILE A 38 -3.67 -0.76 -6.73
CA ILE A 38 -4.59 -1.81 -7.12
C ILE A 38 -4.69 -2.79 -5.95
N LEU A 39 -5.89 -3.14 -5.53
CA LEU A 39 -6.15 -4.20 -4.56
C LEU A 39 -6.77 -5.39 -5.25
N ASN A 40 -6.51 -6.57 -4.71
CA ASN A 40 -7.15 -7.78 -5.15
C ASN A 40 -8.62 -7.80 -4.75
N GLU A 41 -9.50 -8.12 -5.70
CA GLU A 41 -10.94 -8.25 -5.48
C GLU A 41 -11.29 -9.29 -4.39
N ALA A 42 -10.40 -10.26 -4.15
CA ALA A 42 -10.56 -11.23 -3.06
C ALA A 42 -10.44 -10.60 -1.66
N ILE A 43 -9.80 -9.44 -1.53
CA ILE A 43 -9.59 -8.74 -0.25
C ILE A 43 -10.81 -7.87 0.11
N THR A 44 -11.38 -7.22 -0.89
CA THR A 44 -12.57 -6.36 -0.76
C THR A 44 -13.24 -6.15 -2.11
N ASP A 45 -14.57 -6.03 -2.08
CA ASP A 45 -15.43 -5.62 -3.19
C ASP A 45 -15.70 -4.10 -3.21
N ASN A 46 -15.20 -3.36 -2.21
CA ASN A 46 -15.37 -1.92 -2.11
C ASN A 46 -14.08 -1.19 -2.51
N PRO A 47 -14.09 -0.42 -3.61
CA PRO A 47 -12.91 0.30 -4.08
C PRO A 47 -12.56 1.51 -3.20
N VAL A 48 -13.44 1.93 -2.29
CA VAL A 48 -13.25 3.07 -1.40
C VAL A 48 -12.93 2.59 0.01
N LEU A 49 -11.72 2.92 0.47
CA LEU A 49 -11.20 2.59 1.78
C LEU A 49 -11.42 3.79 2.72
N ASP A 50 -12.05 3.56 3.87
CA ASP A 50 -12.19 4.56 4.93
C ASP A 50 -10.82 5.09 5.37
N ALA A 51 -9.83 4.18 5.45
CA ALA A 51 -8.45 4.51 5.73
C ALA A 51 -7.51 3.49 5.07
N PHE A 52 -6.33 3.95 4.67
CA PHE A 52 -5.28 3.08 4.16
C PHE A 52 -3.90 3.53 4.64
N SER A 53 -3.07 2.57 5.04
CA SER A 53 -1.79 2.88 5.67
C SER A 53 -0.70 1.84 5.45
N ILE A 54 0.53 2.33 5.36
CA ILE A 54 1.76 1.56 5.34
C ILE A 54 2.68 2.18 6.39
N GLY A 55 2.66 1.63 7.61
CA GLY A 55 3.32 2.20 8.77
C GLY A 55 2.94 3.67 9.01
N PRO A 56 3.89 4.64 8.87
CA PRO A 56 3.58 6.05 9.08
C PRO A 56 2.84 6.71 7.92
N LEU A 57 2.81 6.09 6.73
CA LEU A 57 2.09 6.61 5.57
C LEU A 57 0.61 6.32 5.74
N LYS A 58 -0.23 7.37 5.74
CA LYS A 58 -1.67 7.22 5.97
C LYS A 58 -2.47 8.15 5.08
N VAL A 59 -3.61 7.65 4.61
CA VAL A 59 -4.63 8.42 3.89
C VAL A 59 -6.01 7.97 4.38
N SER A 60 -6.97 8.90 4.36
CA SER A 60 -8.40 8.61 4.55
C SER A 60 -9.14 8.75 3.22
N ASP A 61 -10.31 8.13 3.11
CA ASP A 61 -11.20 8.21 1.95
C ASP A 61 -10.45 7.95 0.63
N TYR A 62 -9.74 6.82 0.60
CA TYR A 62 -8.82 6.50 -0.48
C TYR A 62 -9.45 5.50 -1.45
N ARG A 63 -9.45 5.85 -2.74
CA ARG A 63 -9.94 4.97 -3.80
C ARG A 63 -8.78 4.19 -4.42
N ALA A 64 -8.87 2.86 -4.35
CA ALA A 64 -8.00 1.94 -5.09
C ALA A 64 -8.75 1.40 -6.33
N GLU A 65 -8.00 0.90 -7.30
CA GLU A 65 -8.56 0.03 -8.34
C GLU A 65 -8.68 -1.39 -7.81
N LEU A 66 -9.70 -2.12 -8.25
CA LEU A 66 -9.86 -3.53 -7.92
C LEU A 66 -9.63 -4.35 -9.18
N GLN A 67 -8.79 -5.38 -9.09
CA GLN A 67 -8.52 -6.31 -10.18
C GLN A 67 -8.25 -7.71 -9.62
N PRO A 68 -8.57 -8.79 -10.36
CA PRO A 68 -8.17 -10.13 -9.99
C PRO A 68 -6.65 -10.30 -10.16
N MET A 69 -5.97 -10.75 -9.11
CA MET A 69 -4.52 -10.98 -9.12
C MET A 69 -4.09 -12.02 -8.07
N GLU A 70 -2.81 -12.39 -8.06
CA GLU A 70 -2.26 -13.32 -7.06
C GLU A 70 -1.84 -12.62 -5.75
N ALA A 71 -1.34 -11.39 -5.82
CA ALA A 71 -0.96 -10.62 -4.63
C ALA A 71 -2.19 -10.01 -3.95
N ASP A 72 -2.10 -9.58 -2.68
CA ASP A 72 -3.23 -8.87 -2.05
C ASP A 72 -3.38 -7.44 -2.59
N GLY A 73 -2.30 -6.83 -3.07
CA GLY A 73 -2.33 -5.53 -3.72
C GLY A 73 -0.97 -4.99 -4.18
N ILE A 74 -1.03 -3.97 -5.02
CA ILE A 74 0.08 -3.21 -5.58
C ILE A 74 -0.09 -1.75 -5.17
N ILE A 75 0.95 -1.17 -4.60
CA ILE A 75 0.99 0.23 -4.17
C ILE A 75 1.65 1.07 -5.25
N GLY A 76 0.84 1.91 -5.89
CA GLY A 76 1.27 2.78 -6.97
C GLY A 76 1.68 4.18 -6.52
N LEU A 77 2.11 4.98 -7.50
CA LEU A 77 2.57 6.35 -7.30
C LEU A 77 1.49 7.27 -6.73
N ASP A 78 0.22 7.03 -6.98
CA ASP A 78 -0.88 7.83 -6.45
C ASP A 78 -0.93 7.83 -4.90
N PHE A 79 -0.70 6.67 -4.27
CA PHE A 79 -0.56 6.57 -2.82
C PHE A 79 0.80 7.09 -2.34
N LEU A 80 1.89 6.66 -2.99
CA LEU A 80 3.26 6.96 -2.57
C LEU A 80 3.54 8.47 -2.60
N SER A 81 3.13 9.16 -3.67
CA SER A 81 3.32 10.61 -3.80
C SER A 81 2.42 11.41 -2.85
N LYS A 82 1.15 11.00 -2.70
CA LYS A 82 0.20 11.64 -1.77
C LYS A 82 0.73 11.62 -0.34
N THR A 83 1.29 10.49 0.08
CA THR A 83 1.82 10.30 1.45
C THR A 83 3.24 10.81 1.64
N GLY A 84 3.94 11.22 0.57
CA GLY A 84 5.33 11.66 0.65
C GLY A 84 6.29 10.52 1.01
N ALA A 85 6.06 9.33 0.46
CA ALA A 85 6.84 8.14 0.76
C ALA A 85 8.33 8.32 0.45
N LYS A 86 9.17 7.85 1.37
CA LYS A 86 10.63 7.70 1.21
C LYS A 86 10.98 6.22 1.35
N LEU A 87 11.56 5.65 0.30
CA LEU A 87 12.11 4.30 0.28
C LEU A 87 13.60 4.38 0.59
N ASN A 88 14.04 3.60 1.58
CA ASN A 88 15.45 3.42 1.90
C ASN A 88 15.78 1.93 1.74
N PHE A 89 16.61 1.61 0.74
CA PHE A 89 17.00 0.24 0.43
C PHE A 89 18.17 -0.27 1.27
N ASP A 90 19.01 0.62 1.82
CA ASP A 90 20.08 0.22 2.74
C ASP A 90 19.49 -0.28 4.06
N ALA A 91 18.49 0.44 4.57
CA ALA A 91 17.79 0.09 5.80
C ALA A 91 16.58 -0.83 5.57
N MET A 92 16.22 -1.10 4.30
CA MET A 92 14.99 -1.80 3.91
C MET A 92 13.75 -1.26 4.65
N THR A 93 13.48 0.03 4.50
CA THR A 93 12.35 0.71 5.14
C THR A 93 11.61 1.67 4.22
N ILE A 94 10.34 1.87 4.55
CA ILE A 94 9.49 2.94 4.03
C ILE A 94 9.07 3.89 5.16
N SER A 95 9.09 5.19 4.88
CA SER A 95 8.81 6.26 5.84
C SER A 95 8.12 7.45 5.18
N SER A 96 7.55 8.34 6.01
CA SER A 96 6.94 9.61 5.56
C SER A 96 7.97 10.73 5.50
N SER A 97 7.90 11.56 4.47
CA SER A 97 8.61 12.84 4.42
C SER A 97 7.90 13.96 5.17
N ARG A 98 6.60 13.79 5.45
CA ARG A 98 5.77 14.72 6.21
C ARG A 98 5.86 14.33 7.68
N THR A 99 6.67 15.07 8.42
CA THR A 99 6.64 15.17 9.89
C THR A 99 5.97 16.46 10.28
#